data_AF-A0A1P8WFS5-F1
#
_entry.id   AF-A0A1P8WFS5-F1
#
_cell.length_a   1.000
_cell.length_b   1.000
_cell.length_c   1.000
_cell.angle_alpha   90.00
_cell.angle_beta   90.00
_cell.angle_gamma   90.00
#
_symmetry.space_group_name_H-M   'P 1'
#
loop_
_entity.id
_entity.type
_entity.pdbx_description
1 polymer ?
#
loop_
_entity_poly.entity_id
_entity_poly.type
_entity_poly.pdbx_seq_one_letter_code
_entity_poly.pdbx_strand_id
1 'polypeptide(L)'
;MTVHDGEWEERLRSKLGTPAEPNFNAWCDNYPEAVRALQCKPTIHSLARDETSTRRRPIVTIMKLTTAALLMTGIMTWLNYGGNSPSSVLFAEEIPGVDRVREISWATTFYTRISSKDGKESWIKKERQQWAYRHPNQLRETRMNSAGEVISIHITDYSVNRTLELLMKEKKAILKTSDHHHDPRGPFAWVGDELRKRNLNDSTRVKSISLGGEAEIDNLKANVVRVVTQDVERGKSSQHELYLDRNTKQLVGIWGPNDPSSTRAELESQVQKSGKAWYRIEPIAALTHEINLAPRLQNADFSLDVPQGFELETIAHPTVTEEEMLAFLKAAVRFHDGQFADSPFALYDEKKLNLEWTADENARSKEANALIAVIDKIRYRQIYQPALKRFISDNVVPDSFRYVGSGVKFGQADSLVCWYQTRIGETWRAVYGDLAVRTVTEDDLPFGVTQ
;
A
#
# COMPACT_ATOMS: atom_id res chain seq x y z
N MET A 1 14.40 1.87 -31.31
CA MET A 1 15.58 2.35 -30.56
C MET A 1 15.90 3.75 -31.04
N THR A 2 15.64 4.75 -30.21
CA THR A 2 15.93 6.17 -30.50
C THR A 2 17.15 6.60 -29.69
N VAL A 3 17.98 7.45 -30.28
CA VAL A 3 19.28 7.96 -29.82
C VAL A 3 19.20 8.83 -28.52
N HIS A 4 18.11 8.75 -27.75
CA HIS A 4 17.80 9.69 -26.67
C HIS A 4 18.17 9.26 -25.23
N ASP A 5 18.54 8.01 -24.98
CA ASP A 5 18.67 7.51 -23.60
C ASP A 5 20.01 7.89 -22.91
N GLY A 6 21.09 8.13 -23.68
CA GLY A 6 22.39 8.53 -23.11
C GLY A 6 22.44 10.00 -22.67
N GLU A 7 21.87 10.91 -23.47
CA GLU A 7 21.77 12.33 -23.13
C GLU A 7 20.94 12.57 -21.87
N TRP A 8 20.00 11.67 -21.59
CA TRP A 8 19.15 11.73 -20.42
C TRP A 8 19.94 11.62 -19.12
N GLU A 9 20.85 10.64 -19.04
CA GLU A 9 21.64 10.37 -17.84
C GLU A 9 22.62 11.50 -17.53
N GLU A 10 23.26 12.04 -18.56
CA GLU A 10 24.20 13.14 -18.41
C GLU A 10 23.48 14.43 -17.98
N ARG A 11 22.25 14.64 -18.47
CA ARG A 11 21.35 15.71 -17.99
C ARG A 11 20.92 15.50 -16.54
N LEU A 12 20.57 14.27 -16.14
CA LEU A 12 20.24 13.94 -14.74
C LEU A 12 21.44 14.18 -13.82
N ARG A 13 22.63 13.65 -14.14
CA ARG A 13 23.83 13.82 -13.31
C ARG A 13 24.27 15.27 -13.21
N SER A 14 24.27 16.01 -14.33
CA SER A 14 24.65 17.43 -14.32
C SER A 14 23.67 18.31 -13.53
N LYS A 15 22.37 17.97 -13.52
CA LYS A 15 21.34 18.72 -12.79
C LYS A 15 21.24 18.35 -11.31
N LEU A 16 21.31 17.06 -11.00
CA LEU A 16 21.31 16.58 -9.63
C LEU A 16 22.66 16.91 -8.93
N GLY A 17 23.75 17.03 -9.67
CA GLY A 17 25.08 17.18 -9.08
C GLY A 17 25.56 15.88 -8.42
N THR A 18 26.79 15.91 -7.92
CA THR A 18 27.37 14.80 -7.16
C THR A 18 26.63 14.67 -5.82
N PRO A 19 26.22 13.46 -5.39
CA PRO A 19 25.68 13.27 -4.04
C PRO A 19 26.67 13.81 -3.02
N ALA A 20 26.17 14.46 -1.97
CA ALA A 20 27.01 14.98 -0.90
C ALA A 20 27.84 13.83 -0.30
N GLU A 21 29.14 14.08 -0.04
CA GLU A 21 29.95 13.08 0.65
C GLU A 21 29.31 12.78 2.01
N PRO A 22 29.17 11.50 2.39
CA PRO A 22 28.56 11.13 3.67
C PRO A 22 29.34 11.77 4.83
N ASN A 23 28.68 12.68 5.56
CA ASN A 23 29.28 13.35 6.72
C ASN A 23 29.11 12.47 7.97
N PHE A 24 30.05 11.53 8.13
CA PHE A 24 30.04 10.58 9.25
C PHE A 24 30.07 11.27 10.61
N ASN A 25 30.73 12.42 10.73
CA ASN A 25 30.80 13.18 11.99
C ASN A 25 29.42 13.72 12.37
N ALA A 26 28.70 14.35 11.43
CA ALA A 26 27.34 14.83 11.67
C ALA A 26 26.37 13.68 12.01
N TRP A 27 26.57 12.50 11.43
CA TRP A 27 25.82 11.31 11.81
C TRP A 27 26.14 10.88 13.25
N CYS A 28 27.42 10.79 13.64
CA CYS A 28 27.82 10.45 15.00
C CYS A 28 27.24 11.42 16.05
N ASP A 29 27.22 12.72 15.74
CA ASP A 29 26.67 13.75 16.63
C ASP A 29 25.15 13.59 16.83
N ASN A 30 24.42 13.16 15.79
CA ASN A 30 22.98 12.96 15.84
C ASN A 30 22.56 11.63 16.48
N TYR A 31 23.46 10.64 16.57
CA TYR A 31 23.15 9.30 17.09
C TYR A 31 24.15 8.83 18.17
N PRO A 32 24.31 9.56 19.29
CA PRO A 32 25.29 9.24 20.32
C PRO A 32 25.03 7.91 21.04
N GLU A 33 23.77 7.45 21.06
CA GLU A 33 23.38 6.13 21.58
C GLU A 33 23.95 4.98 20.70
N ALA A 34 23.86 5.11 19.38
CA ALA A 34 24.38 4.13 18.43
C ALA A 34 25.91 4.10 18.41
N VAL A 35 26.54 5.28 18.51
CA VAL A 35 27.99 5.40 18.68
C VAL A 35 28.44 4.72 19.98
N ARG A 36 27.73 4.95 21.10
CA ARG A 36 28.00 4.24 22.36
C ARG A 36 27.84 2.73 22.24
N ALA A 37 26.79 2.26 21.55
CA ALA A 37 26.58 0.82 21.32
C ALA A 37 27.71 0.17 20.50
N LEU A 38 28.27 0.89 19.53
CA LEU A 38 29.43 0.43 18.73
C LEU A 38 30.76 0.55 19.49
N GLN A 39 30.88 1.51 20.41
CA GLN A 39 32.06 1.71 21.26
C GLN A 39 32.11 0.79 22.48
N CYS A 40 30.96 0.30 22.94
CA CYS A 40 30.88 -0.80 23.87
C CYS A 40 31.55 -2.01 23.23
N LYS A 41 32.82 -2.25 23.56
CA LYS A 41 33.51 -3.49 23.23
C LYS A 41 32.56 -4.62 23.63
N PRO A 42 32.14 -5.49 22.70
CA PRO A 42 31.40 -6.67 23.08
C PRO A 42 32.26 -7.39 24.11
N THR A 43 31.69 -7.65 25.29
CA THR A 43 32.29 -8.55 26.28
C THR A 43 32.28 -9.93 25.64
N ILE A 44 33.28 -10.19 24.79
CA ILE A 44 33.57 -11.51 24.27
C ILE A 44 33.97 -12.30 25.50
N HIS A 45 33.03 -13.08 26.03
CA HIS A 45 33.37 -14.19 26.91
C HIS A 45 34.45 -15.00 26.20
N SER A 46 35.59 -15.11 26.87
CA SER A 46 36.82 -15.72 26.39
C SER A 46 36.56 -17.16 25.93
N LEU A 47 36.35 -17.36 24.64
CA LEU A 47 36.63 -18.63 23.99
C LEU A 47 38.13 -18.67 23.68
N ALA A 48 38.72 -19.80 24.06
CA ALA A 48 40.15 -20.05 24.11
C ALA A 48 40.90 -19.59 22.85
N ARG A 49 42.02 -18.89 23.10
CA ARG A 49 43.06 -18.59 22.12
C ARG A 49 43.65 -19.89 21.60
N ASP A 50 43.45 -20.16 20.32
CA ASP A 50 44.24 -21.14 19.56
C ASP A 50 45.35 -20.42 18.78
N GLU A 51 46.53 -21.05 18.78
CA GLU A 51 47.83 -20.52 18.40
C GLU A 51 48.03 -20.47 16.88
N THR A 52 47.60 -19.42 16.19
CA THR A 52 48.02 -19.20 14.78
C THR A 52 48.18 -17.71 14.43
N SER A 53 49.22 -17.05 14.97
CA SER A 53 49.50 -15.63 14.68
C SER A 53 50.67 -15.36 13.72
N THR A 54 51.36 -16.39 13.21
CA THR A 54 52.57 -16.22 12.37
C THR A 54 52.34 -16.18 10.85
N ARG A 55 51.11 -15.96 10.37
CA ARG A 55 50.79 -15.91 8.92
C ARG A 55 50.05 -14.64 8.44
N ARG A 56 50.20 -13.51 9.13
CA ARG A 56 49.48 -12.26 8.79
C ARG A 56 50.09 -11.37 7.70
N ARG A 57 51.29 -11.64 7.18
CA ARG A 57 51.89 -10.81 6.12
C ARG A 57 51.40 -11.09 4.69
N PRO A 58 51.12 -12.34 4.24
CA PRO A 58 50.60 -12.55 2.88
C PRO A 58 49.09 -12.28 2.71
N ILE A 59 48.30 -12.33 3.80
CA ILE A 59 46.83 -12.14 3.75
C ILE A 59 46.46 -10.67 3.46
N VAL A 60 47.25 -9.71 3.96
CA VAL A 60 47.01 -8.27 3.70
C VAL A 60 47.29 -7.91 2.24
N THR A 61 48.23 -8.59 1.58
CA THR A 61 48.54 -8.37 0.16
C THR A 61 47.48 -9.02 -0.74
N ILE A 62 46.99 -10.20 -0.39
CA ILE A 62 45.88 -10.84 -1.09
C ILE A 62 44.60 -10.00 -0.97
N MET A 63 44.25 -9.50 0.23
CA MET A 63 43.08 -8.62 0.40
C MET A 63 43.17 -7.35 -0.44
N LYS A 64 44.34 -6.71 -0.56
CA LYS A 64 44.52 -5.51 -1.40
C LYS A 64 44.29 -5.80 -2.89
N LEU A 65 44.75 -6.95 -3.38
CA LEU A 65 44.50 -7.40 -4.75
C LEU A 65 43.04 -7.79 -4.97
N THR A 66 42.36 -8.39 -3.98
CA THR A 66 40.93 -8.69 -4.07
C THR A 66 40.07 -7.43 -4.07
N THR A 67 40.41 -6.41 -3.28
CA THR A 67 39.70 -5.12 -3.28
C THR A 67 39.93 -4.36 -4.59
N ALA A 68 41.15 -4.35 -5.15
CA ALA A 68 41.43 -3.75 -6.45
C ALA A 68 40.74 -4.50 -7.60
N ALA A 69 40.68 -5.84 -7.54
CA ALA A 69 39.97 -6.65 -8.51
C ALA A 69 38.45 -6.44 -8.43
N LEU A 70 37.87 -6.26 -7.24
CA LEU A 70 36.45 -5.92 -7.05
C LEU A 70 36.10 -4.52 -7.56
N LEU A 71 37.01 -3.54 -7.37
CA LEU A 71 36.86 -2.20 -7.94
C LEU A 71 36.97 -2.23 -9.47
N MET A 72 37.90 -3.02 -10.02
CA MET A 72 38.06 -3.17 -11.47
C MET A 72 36.93 -3.97 -12.12
N THR A 73 36.39 -5.00 -11.47
CA THR A 73 35.19 -5.69 -11.96
C THR A 73 33.96 -4.81 -11.87
N GLY A 74 33.82 -3.99 -10.82
CA GLY A 74 32.77 -2.97 -10.73
C GLY A 74 32.86 -1.89 -11.83
N ILE A 75 34.07 -1.50 -12.23
CA ILE A 75 34.30 -0.56 -13.34
C ILE A 75 34.09 -1.23 -14.71
N MET A 76 34.46 -2.50 -14.86
CA MET A 76 34.27 -3.25 -16.11
C MET A 76 32.82 -3.68 -16.35
N THR A 77 32.04 -4.01 -15.31
CA THR A 77 30.58 -4.19 -15.45
C THR A 77 29.85 -2.88 -15.76
N TRP A 78 30.43 -1.74 -15.37
CA TRP A 78 29.91 -0.40 -15.70
C TRP A 78 30.16 0.01 -17.16
N LEU A 79 31.22 -0.49 -17.80
CA LEU A 79 31.61 -0.08 -19.16
C LEU A 79 31.16 -1.03 -20.29
N ASN A 80 30.68 -2.24 -19.98
CA ASN A 80 30.52 -3.29 -21.01
C ASN A 80 29.10 -3.87 -21.17
N TYR A 81 28.04 -3.21 -20.67
CA TYR A 81 26.65 -3.67 -20.84
C TYR A 81 25.85 -2.74 -21.78
N GLY A 82 26.16 -2.84 -23.08
CA GLY A 82 25.26 -2.35 -24.12
C GLY A 82 24.07 -3.31 -24.25
N GLY A 83 22.90 -2.93 -23.72
CA GLY A 83 21.66 -3.65 -24.04
C GLY A 83 20.48 -3.50 -23.09
N ASN A 84 20.69 -3.19 -21.81
CA ASN A 84 19.62 -2.88 -20.85
C ASN A 84 20.19 -1.91 -19.81
N SER A 85 19.65 -0.69 -19.73
CA SER A 85 20.23 0.36 -18.89
C SER A 85 20.23 -0.04 -17.41
N PRO A 86 21.40 -0.01 -16.73
CA PRO A 86 21.48 -0.18 -15.27
C PRO A 86 20.94 1.04 -14.47
N SER A 87 20.33 2.04 -15.12
CA SER A 87 20.43 3.43 -14.64
C SER A 87 19.27 4.00 -13.80
N SER A 88 18.07 3.41 -13.81
CA SER A 88 17.01 3.81 -12.85
C SER A 88 17.08 3.02 -11.55
N VAL A 89 17.55 1.77 -11.60
CA VAL A 89 17.61 0.88 -10.44
C VAL A 89 18.66 1.37 -9.44
N LEU A 90 19.87 1.70 -9.91
CA LEU A 90 20.95 2.23 -9.06
C LEU A 90 20.56 3.58 -8.43
N PHE A 91 19.93 4.48 -9.19
CA PHE A 91 19.45 5.76 -8.63
C PHE A 91 18.45 5.54 -7.49
N ALA A 92 17.55 4.58 -7.64
CA ALA A 92 16.53 4.29 -6.65
C ALA A 92 17.03 3.48 -5.44
N GLU A 93 18.19 2.82 -5.53
CA GLU A 93 18.87 2.25 -4.36
C GLU A 93 19.46 3.34 -3.46
N GLU A 94 19.78 4.50 -4.03
CA GLU A 94 20.43 5.61 -3.34
C GLU A 94 19.44 6.62 -2.70
N ILE A 95 18.13 6.50 -2.91
CA ILE A 95 17.16 7.46 -2.34
C ILE A 95 16.94 7.13 -0.86
N PRO A 96 17.44 7.96 0.07
CA PRO A 96 17.36 7.63 1.48
C PRO A 96 15.92 7.72 1.98
N GLY A 97 15.52 6.77 2.84
CA GLY A 97 14.26 6.83 3.59
C GLY A 97 12.99 6.52 2.81
N VAL A 98 13.09 5.87 1.65
CA VAL A 98 11.91 5.39 0.92
C VAL A 98 11.54 3.96 1.35
N ASP A 99 12.54 3.12 1.60
CA ASP A 99 12.37 1.75 2.09
C ASP A 99 12.87 1.59 3.52
N ARG A 100 12.21 0.71 4.28
CA ARG A 100 12.64 0.25 5.61
C ARG A 100 12.85 1.40 6.61
N VAL A 101 12.00 2.43 6.52
CA VAL A 101 12.00 3.55 7.47
C VAL A 101 11.67 3.04 8.87
N ARG A 102 12.47 3.44 9.86
CA ARG A 102 12.18 3.12 11.27
C ARG A 102 11.09 4.02 11.83
N GLU A 103 11.21 5.31 11.56
CA GLU A 103 10.27 6.34 11.99
C GLU A 103 10.16 7.37 10.88
N ILE A 104 8.96 7.88 10.63
CA ILE A 104 8.72 8.90 9.62
C ILE A 104 7.45 9.67 9.98
N SER A 105 7.44 10.98 9.75
CA SER A 105 6.24 11.80 9.84
C SER A 105 6.08 12.62 8.57
N TRP A 106 4.85 12.90 8.19
CA TRP A 106 4.55 13.74 7.03
C TRP A 106 3.19 14.40 7.18
N ALA A 107 2.91 15.38 6.33
CA ALA A 107 1.58 15.93 6.14
C ALA A 107 1.04 15.52 4.76
N THR A 108 -0.25 15.28 4.67
CA THR A 108 -0.94 15.14 3.39
C THR A 108 -2.04 16.17 3.30
N THR A 109 -1.98 16.98 2.26
CA THR A 109 -3.03 17.90 1.85
C THR A 109 -3.86 17.25 0.76
N PHE A 110 -5.12 16.94 1.07
CA PHE A 110 -6.09 16.44 0.11
C PHE A 110 -6.84 17.60 -0.55
N TYR A 111 -6.99 17.50 -1.87
CA TYR A 111 -7.84 18.35 -2.67
C TYR A 111 -9.03 17.52 -3.11
N THR A 112 -10.22 17.99 -2.76
CA THR A 112 -11.46 17.25 -2.97
C THR A 112 -12.46 18.17 -3.63
N ARG A 113 -13.00 17.76 -4.78
CA ARG A 113 -14.12 18.44 -5.41
C ARG A 113 -15.40 18.06 -4.67
N ILE A 114 -16.13 19.07 -4.25
CA ILE A 114 -17.45 18.93 -3.66
C ILE A 114 -18.46 19.46 -4.65
N SER A 115 -19.52 18.71 -4.90
CA SER A 115 -20.64 19.14 -5.75
C SER A 115 -21.93 19.22 -4.93
N SER A 116 -22.74 20.23 -5.26
CA SER A 116 -24.10 20.38 -4.74
C SER A 116 -25.00 19.21 -5.16
N LYS A 117 -26.12 19.02 -4.46
CA LYS A 117 -27.09 17.94 -4.74
C LYS A 117 -27.67 17.98 -6.15
N ASP A 118 -27.84 19.17 -6.71
CA ASP A 118 -28.31 19.36 -8.08
C ASP A 118 -27.19 19.33 -9.13
N GLY A 119 -25.94 19.16 -8.70
CA GLY A 119 -24.75 19.12 -9.57
C GLY A 119 -24.40 20.46 -10.22
N LYS A 120 -25.11 21.56 -9.93
CA LYS A 120 -24.92 22.86 -10.59
C LYS A 120 -23.74 23.65 -10.04
N GLU A 121 -23.40 23.44 -8.77
CA GLU A 121 -22.27 24.11 -8.11
C GLU A 121 -21.22 23.07 -7.77
N SER A 122 -19.95 23.40 -7.99
CA SER A 122 -18.83 22.62 -7.46
C SER A 122 -17.71 23.54 -7.00
N TRP A 123 -17.01 23.12 -5.95
CA TRP A 123 -15.88 23.84 -5.39
C TRP A 123 -14.83 22.87 -4.89
N ILE A 124 -13.60 23.35 -4.72
CA ILE A 124 -12.52 22.55 -4.13
C ILE A 124 -12.47 22.83 -2.63
N LYS A 125 -12.51 21.76 -1.85
CA LYS A 125 -12.18 21.76 -0.43
C LYS A 125 -10.77 21.21 -0.26
N LYS A 126 -10.00 21.89 0.58
CA LYS A 126 -8.67 21.44 1.03
C LYS A 126 -8.79 20.89 2.45
N GLU A 127 -8.24 19.71 2.68
CA GLU A 127 -8.15 19.09 4.00
C GLU A 127 -6.70 18.69 4.26
N ARG A 128 -6.21 18.94 5.48
CA ARG A 128 -4.87 18.59 5.88
C ARG A 128 -4.90 17.50 6.93
N GLN A 129 -4.07 16.49 6.73
CA GLN A 129 -3.88 15.38 7.64
C GLN A 129 -2.39 15.30 8.01
N GLN A 130 -2.12 14.97 9.26
CA GLN A 130 -0.78 14.66 9.74
C GLN A 130 -0.66 13.16 9.93
N TRP A 131 0.49 12.62 9.57
CA TRP A 131 0.77 11.21 9.64
C TRP A 131 2.09 10.99 10.37
N ALA A 132 2.14 9.90 11.13
CA ALA A 132 3.36 9.38 11.71
C ALA A 132 3.36 7.87 11.58
N TYR A 133 4.50 7.29 11.25
CA TYR A 133 4.70 5.85 11.17
C TYR A 133 5.90 5.46 12.02
N ARG A 134 5.77 4.31 12.67
CA ARG A 134 6.85 3.65 13.36
C ARG A 134 6.91 2.17 12.98
N HIS A 135 8.11 1.71 12.70
CA HIS A 135 8.37 0.32 12.40
C HIS A 135 8.39 -0.55 13.67
N PRO A 136 7.85 -1.77 13.61
CA PRO A 136 7.01 -2.30 12.53
C PRO A 136 5.56 -1.83 12.67
N ASN A 137 4.94 -1.50 11.53
CA ASN A 137 3.48 -1.57 11.38
C ASN A 137 2.62 -0.70 12.31
N GLN A 138 3.17 0.38 12.87
CA GLN A 138 2.40 1.32 13.67
C GLN A 138 2.21 2.62 12.89
N LEU A 139 0.97 3.06 12.76
CA LEU A 139 0.58 4.24 11.99
C LEU A 139 -0.34 5.11 12.83
N ARG A 140 -0.13 6.41 12.78
CA ARG A 140 -0.98 7.42 13.41
C ARG A 140 -1.38 8.44 12.34
N GLU A 141 -2.67 8.63 12.18
CA GLU A 141 -3.29 9.66 11.35
C GLU A 141 -3.96 10.69 12.27
N THR A 142 -3.77 11.97 12.00
CA THR A 142 -4.42 13.08 12.71
C THR A 142 -5.10 13.97 11.69
N ARG A 143 -6.44 13.97 11.73
CA ARG A 143 -7.25 14.80 10.85
C ARG A 143 -7.53 16.13 11.50
N MET A 144 -7.37 17.19 10.72
CA MET A 144 -7.65 18.56 11.16
C MET A 144 -8.71 19.20 10.28
N ASN A 145 -9.55 20.05 10.86
CA ASN A 145 -10.43 20.90 10.08
C ASN A 145 -9.67 22.07 9.44
N SER A 146 -10.37 22.91 8.69
CA SER A 146 -9.78 24.09 8.03
C SER A 146 -9.26 25.17 9.00
N ALA A 147 -9.66 25.12 10.29
CA ALA A 147 -9.13 26.00 11.34
C ALA A 147 -7.88 25.42 12.02
N GLY A 148 -7.44 24.21 11.63
CA GLY A 148 -6.31 23.52 12.23
C GLY A 148 -6.65 22.77 13.52
N GLU A 149 -7.93 22.70 13.90
CA GLU A 149 -8.35 21.95 15.08
C GLU A 149 -8.39 20.45 14.76
N VAL A 150 -7.89 19.63 15.68
CA VAL A 150 -7.91 18.17 15.53
C VAL A 150 -9.34 17.66 15.70
N ILE A 151 -9.86 17.01 14.66
CA ILE A 151 -11.22 16.45 14.65
C ILE A 151 -11.23 14.96 14.97
N SER A 152 -10.23 14.21 14.49
CA SER A 152 -10.07 12.80 14.82
C SER A 152 -8.59 12.38 14.78
N ILE A 153 -8.28 11.33 15.55
CA ILE A 153 -6.97 10.66 15.54
C ILE A 153 -7.23 9.17 15.30
N HIS A 154 -6.53 8.56 14.35
CA HIS A 154 -6.60 7.13 14.09
C HIS A 154 -5.22 6.53 14.38
N ILE A 155 -5.14 5.62 15.35
CA ILE A 155 -3.92 4.91 15.72
C ILE A 155 -4.10 3.46 15.30
N THR A 156 -3.24 2.96 14.44
CA THR A 156 -3.32 1.61 13.90
C THR A 156 -2.04 0.85 14.21
N ASP A 157 -2.20 -0.38 14.70
CA ASP A 157 -1.14 -1.35 14.82
C ASP A 157 -1.49 -2.59 13.98
N TYR A 158 -0.85 -2.72 12.81
CA TYR A 158 -1.13 -3.84 11.90
C TYR A 158 -0.57 -5.16 12.43
N SER A 159 0.33 -5.17 13.42
CA SER A 159 0.85 -6.41 13.99
C SER A 159 -0.20 -7.15 14.82
N VAL A 160 -1.10 -6.40 15.45
CA VAL A 160 -2.26 -6.93 16.19
C VAL A 160 -3.59 -6.72 15.45
N ASN A 161 -3.54 -6.16 14.24
CA ASN A 161 -4.69 -5.86 13.39
C ASN A 161 -5.78 -5.05 14.11
N ARG A 162 -5.37 -3.95 14.77
CA ARG A 162 -6.29 -3.06 15.51
C ARG A 162 -6.09 -1.60 15.14
N THR A 163 -7.20 -0.87 15.17
CA THR A 163 -7.24 0.58 15.03
C THR A 163 -8.07 1.19 16.16
N LEU A 164 -7.49 2.17 16.86
CA LEU A 164 -8.18 3.05 17.79
C LEU A 164 -8.48 4.37 17.08
N GLU A 165 -9.76 4.70 16.94
CA GLU A 165 -10.24 5.97 16.39
C GLU A 165 -10.75 6.85 17.54
N LEU A 166 -10.16 8.03 17.69
CA LEU A 166 -10.53 9.02 18.70
C LEU A 166 -11.30 10.15 18.03
N LEU A 167 -12.58 10.30 18.38
CA LEU A 167 -13.45 11.39 17.94
C LEU A 167 -13.37 12.51 18.98
N MET A 168 -12.67 13.59 18.62
CA MET A 168 -12.21 14.58 19.61
C MET A 168 -13.34 15.41 20.22
N LYS A 169 -14.39 15.67 19.44
CA LYS A 169 -15.55 16.48 19.84
C LYS A 169 -16.50 15.68 20.72
N GLU A 170 -16.79 14.44 20.33
CA GLU A 170 -17.69 13.52 21.01
C GLU A 170 -17.05 12.88 22.25
N LYS A 171 -15.72 12.99 22.39
CA LYS A 171 -14.94 12.27 23.40
C LYS A 171 -15.23 10.77 23.37
N LYS A 172 -15.27 10.22 22.15
CA LYS A 172 -15.58 8.82 21.89
C LYS A 172 -14.36 8.13 21.29
N ALA A 173 -14.02 6.98 21.82
CA ALA A 173 -12.96 6.11 21.34
C ALA A 173 -13.58 4.85 20.73
N ILE A 174 -13.24 4.54 19.48
CA ILE A 174 -13.74 3.37 18.76
C ILE A 174 -12.56 2.44 18.52
N LEU A 175 -12.58 1.27 19.16
CA LEU A 175 -11.61 0.21 18.91
C LEU A 175 -12.19 -0.78 17.90
N LYS A 176 -11.52 -0.93 16.75
CA LYS A 176 -11.96 -1.78 15.64
C LYS A 176 -10.79 -2.53 15.00
N THR A 177 -11.09 -3.43 14.07
CA THR A 177 -10.05 -4.04 13.22
C THR A 177 -9.52 -3.04 12.20
N SER A 178 -8.26 -3.19 11.78
CA SER A 178 -7.72 -2.36 10.71
C SER A 178 -8.34 -2.69 9.36
N ASP A 179 -8.69 -1.66 8.60
CA ASP A 179 -9.34 -1.80 7.30
C ASP A 179 -8.36 -2.15 6.16
N HIS A 180 -7.07 -1.85 6.34
CA HIS A 180 -6.05 -1.89 5.29
C HIS A 180 -4.77 -2.55 5.81
N HIS A 181 -3.97 -3.14 4.93
CA HIS A 181 -2.62 -3.57 5.27
C HIS A 181 -1.64 -2.61 4.61
N HIS A 182 -0.67 -2.09 5.36
CA HIS A 182 0.43 -1.34 4.80
C HIS A 182 1.58 -2.27 4.46
N ASP A 183 2.41 -1.84 3.51
CA ASP A 183 3.66 -2.52 3.23
C ASP A 183 4.54 -2.52 4.50
N PRO A 184 5.03 -3.68 4.97
CA PRO A 184 5.86 -3.76 6.17
C PRO A 184 7.18 -2.99 6.06
N ARG A 185 7.61 -2.62 4.84
CA ARG A 185 8.78 -1.77 4.58
C ARG A 185 8.51 -0.29 4.88
N GLY A 186 7.25 0.12 5.03
CA GLY A 186 6.85 1.49 5.38
C GLY A 186 5.91 2.15 4.37
N PRO A 187 5.40 3.36 4.69
CA PRO A 187 4.33 4.02 3.94
C PRO A 187 4.73 4.47 2.53
N PHE A 188 6.03 4.61 2.25
CA PHE A 188 6.55 5.04 0.94
C PHE A 188 7.31 3.96 0.18
N ALA A 189 7.26 2.69 0.62
CA ALA A 189 7.98 1.60 -0.05
C ALA A 189 7.61 1.48 -1.55
N TRP A 190 6.35 1.77 -1.89
CA TRP A 190 5.86 1.80 -3.27
C TRP A 190 6.60 2.82 -4.16
N VAL A 191 7.08 3.95 -3.61
CA VAL A 191 7.89 4.93 -4.36
C VAL A 191 9.21 4.29 -4.81
N GLY A 192 9.81 3.48 -3.94
CA GLY A 192 11.03 2.74 -4.25
C GLY A 192 10.79 1.68 -5.31
N ASP A 193 9.63 1.03 -5.31
CA ASP A 193 9.24 0.08 -6.34
C ASP A 193 8.96 0.78 -7.69
N GLU A 194 8.29 1.94 -7.67
CA GLU A 194 8.05 2.76 -8.86
C GLU A 194 9.38 3.18 -9.52
N LEU A 195 10.30 3.72 -8.74
CA LEU A 195 11.57 4.21 -9.29
C LEU A 195 12.48 3.08 -9.78
N ARG A 196 12.38 1.90 -9.18
CA ARG A 196 13.11 0.69 -9.63
C ARG A 196 12.41 -0.04 -10.77
N LYS A 197 11.25 0.46 -11.24
CA LYS A 197 10.40 -0.22 -12.22
C LYS A 197 10.07 -1.66 -11.80
N ARG A 198 9.93 -1.90 -10.50
CA ARG A 198 9.42 -3.16 -9.98
C ARG A 198 7.91 -3.22 -10.22
N ASN A 199 7.36 -4.42 -10.35
CA ASN A 199 5.92 -4.58 -10.42
C ASN A 199 5.32 -4.07 -9.11
N LEU A 200 4.50 -3.02 -9.17
CA LEU A 200 3.83 -2.44 -7.99
C LEU A 200 2.76 -3.40 -7.47
N ASN A 201 2.10 -4.07 -8.41
CA ASN A 201 1.23 -5.21 -8.25
C ASN A 201 1.16 -5.93 -9.61
N ASP A 202 0.38 -7.00 -9.71
CA ASP A 202 0.29 -7.82 -10.93
C ASP A 202 -0.28 -7.05 -12.15
N SER A 203 -0.99 -5.94 -11.92
CA SER A 203 -1.69 -5.19 -12.99
C SER A 203 -1.06 -3.83 -13.30
N THR A 204 -0.18 -3.28 -12.46
CA THR A 204 0.34 -1.92 -12.58
C THR A 204 1.83 -1.92 -12.88
N ARG A 205 2.20 -1.27 -13.98
CA ARG A 205 3.61 -1.13 -14.42
C ARG A 205 4.00 0.33 -14.57
N VAL A 206 5.29 0.60 -14.40
CA VAL A 206 5.86 1.92 -14.64
C VAL A 206 6.04 2.12 -16.14
N LYS A 207 5.35 3.11 -16.71
CA LYS A 207 5.39 3.45 -18.13
C LYS A 207 6.59 4.34 -18.47
N SER A 208 6.85 5.36 -17.66
CA SER A 208 7.97 6.27 -17.85
C SER A 208 8.39 6.96 -16.55
N ILE A 209 9.67 7.31 -16.45
CA ILE A 209 10.23 8.14 -15.38
C ILE A 209 10.99 9.27 -16.06
N SER A 210 10.74 10.53 -15.67
CA SER A 210 11.44 11.70 -16.21
C SER A 210 11.65 12.79 -15.15
N LEU A 211 12.80 13.44 -15.15
CA LEU A 211 13.08 14.71 -14.50
C LEU A 211 12.23 15.84 -15.13
N GLY A 212 11.31 16.38 -14.34
CA GLY A 212 10.43 17.50 -14.69
C GLY A 212 11.04 18.88 -14.44
N GLY A 213 12.25 18.97 -13.86
CA GLY A 213 12.94 20.22 -13.56
C GLY A 213 13.19 20.44 -12.08
N GLU A 214 13.22 21.70 -11.65
CA GLU A 214 13.34 22.11 -10.25
C GLU A 214 12.06 22.82 -9.81
N ALA A 215 11.66 22.61 -8.57
CA ALA A 215 10.54 23.29 -7.93
C ALA A 215 10.86 23.58 -6.46
N GLU A 216 10.06 24.44 -5.83
CA GLU A 216 10.15 24.71 -4.40
C GLU A 216 8.97 24.06 -3.68
N ILE A 217 9.24 23.35 -2.58
CA ILE A 217 8.24 22.73 -1.71
C ILE A 217 8.67 22.91 -0.25
N ASP A 218 7.78 23.45 0.58
CA ASP A 218 8.06 23.74 2.00
C ASP A 218 9.37 24.54 2.23
N ASN A 219 9.64 25.50 1.35
CA ASN A 219 10.88 26.30 1.29
C ASN A 219 12.17 25.52 0.97
N LEU A 220 12.05 24.28 0.48
CA LEU A 220 13.15 23.46 -0.01
C LEU A 220 13.17 23.47 -1.54
N LYS A 221 14.36 23.64 -2.12
CA LYS A 221 14.57 23.45 -3.56
C LYS A 221 14.68 21.96 -3.83
N ALA A 222 13.80 21.43 -4.66
CA ALA A 222 13.73 20.02 -4.99
C ALA A 222 13.84 19.80 -6.51
N ASN A 223 14.46 18.70 -6.88
CA ASN A 223 14.35 18.14 -8.23
C ASN A 223 13.02 17.39 -8.34
N VAL A 224 12.28 17.64 -9.41
CA VAL A 224 10.99 16.99 -9.65
C VAL A 224 11.22 15.78 -10.54
N VAL A 225 10.90 14.59 -10.05
CA VAL A 225 10.90 13.35 -10.83
C VAL A 225 9.45 12.94 -11.07
N ARG A 226 9.01 12.97 -12.32
CA ARG A 226 7.70 12.54 -12.76
C ARG A 226 7.73 11.05 -13.07
N VAL A 227 6.83 10.30 -12.42
CA VAL A 227 6.58 8.89 -12.68
C VAL A 227 5.20 8.76 -13.31
N VAL A 228 5.10 8.05 -14.42
CA VAL A 228 3.82 7.68 -15.04
C VAL A 228 3.69 6.17 -14.94
N THR A 229 2.61 5.71 -14.31
CA THR A 229 2.26 4.30 -14.20
C THR A 229 1.07 4.00 -15.10
N GLN A 230 0.92 2.73 -15.48
CA GLN A 230 -0.21 2.24 -16.26
C GLN A 230 -0.76 0.97 -15.60
N ASP A 231 -2.03 1.01 -15.23
CA ASP A 231 -2.83 -0.16 -14.94
C ASP A 231 -3.18 -0.84 -16.27
N VAL A 232 -2.58 -2.01 -16.51
CA VAL A 232 -2.69 -2.78 -17.75
C VAL A 232 -4.10 -3.33 -17.94
N GLU A 233 -4.77 -3.71 -16.85
CA GLU A 233 -6.10 -4.30 -16.89
C GLU A 233 -7.16 -3.24 -17.20
N ARG A 234 -7.03 -2.06 -16.58
CA ARG A 234 -7.97 -0.94 -16.74
C ARG A 234 -7.61 -0.01 -17.87
N GLY A 235 -6.40 -0.12 -18.42
CA GLY A 235 -5.85 0.81 -19.41
C GLY A 235 -5.68 2.24 -18.89
N LYS A 236 -5.80 2.46 -17.58
CA LYS A 236 -5.70 3.79 -16.95
C LYS A 236 -4.25 4.11 -16.64
N SER A 237 -3.85 5.35 -16.88
CA SER A 237 -2.53 5.84 -16.47
C SER A 237 -2.68 6.77 -15.27
N SER A 238 -1.72 6.71 -14.36
CA SER A 238 -1.60 7.62 -13.22
C SER A 238 -0.26 8.33 -13.30
N GLN A 239 -0.18 9.53 -12.72
CA GLN A 239 1.03 10.33 -12.69
C GLN A 239 1.33 10.77 -11.26
N HIS A 240 2.59 10.60 -10.85
CA HIS A 240 3.13 11.12 -9.60
C HIS A 240 4.30 12.06 -9.90
N GLU A 241 4.39 13.16 -9.18
CA GLU A 241 5.58 14.01 -9.16
C GLU A 241 6.24 13.87 -7.79
N LEU A 242 7.45 13.32 -7.79
CA LEU A 242 8.27 13.11 -6.60
C LEU A 242 9.24 14.27 -6.46
N TYR A 243 9.21 14.94 -5.32
CA TYR A 243 10.10 16.05 -5.01
C TYR A 243 11.28 15.50 -4.20
N LEU A 244 12.46 15.52 -4.80
CA LEU A 244 13.71 15.07 -4.18
C LEU A 244 14.55 16.28 -3.83
N ASP A 245 14.83 16.49 -2.54
CA ASP A 245 15.63 17.63 -2.07
C ASP A 245 16.93 17.74 -2.87
N ARG A 246 17.25 18.96 -3.32
CA ARG A 246 18.34 19.17 -4.26
C ARG A 246 19.69 18.79 -3.70
N ASN A 247 19.90 18.90 -2.39
CA ASN A 247 21.20 18.69 -1.78
C ASN A 247 21.34 17.25 -1.24
N THR A 248 20.32 16.78 -0.54
CA THR A 248 20.33 15.50 0.19
C THR A 248 19.76 14.34 -0.61
N LYS A 249 19.06 14.63 -1.72
CA LYS A 249 18.32 13.64 -2.54
C LYS A 249 17.21 12.90 -1.79
N GLN A 250 16.87 13.33 -0.58
CA GLN A 250 15.77 12.76 0.19
C GLN A 250 14.44 13.11 -0.44
N LEU A 251 13.47 12.19 -0.32
CA LEU A 251 12.09 12.45 -0.71
C LEU A 251 11.48 13.47 0.27
N VAL A 252 11.09 14.63 -0.24
CA VAL A 252 10.50 15.72 0.55
C VAL A 252 9.05 16.02 0.21
N GLY A 253 8.56 15.48 -0.91
CA GLY A 253 7.14 15.51 -1.21
C GLY A 253 6.73 14.62 -2.38
N ILE A 254 5.42 14.43 -2.51
CA ILE A 254 4.76 13.66 -3.56
C ILE A 254 3.50 14.41 -3.96
N TRP A 255 3.36 14.72 -5.24
CA TRP A 255 2.11 15.23 -5.82
C TRP A 255 1.47 14.14 -6.70
N GLY A 256 0.23 13.77 -6.40
CA GLY A 256 -0.52 12.78 -7.15
C GLY A 256 -1.91 13.30 -7.54
N PRO A 257 -2.07 13.93 -8.72
CA PRO A 257 -3.37 14.33 -9.22
C PRO A 257 -4.08 13.16 -9.91
N ASN A 258 -5.40 13.07 -9.78
CA ASN A 258 -6.22 12.10 -10.51
C ASN A 258 -6.30 12.42 -12.00
N ASP A 259 -6.25 13.71 -12.34
CA ASP A 259 -6.11 14.19 -13.71
C ASP A 259 -4.67 14.74 -13.90
N PRO A 260 -3.84 14.10 -14.73
CA PRO A 260 -2.46 14.54 -14.98
C PRO A 260 -2.31 15.98 -15.49
N SER A 261 -3.38 16.59 -16.02
CA SER A 261 -3.39 17.99 -16.46
C SER A 261 -3.58 19.00 -15.33
N SER A 262 -4.08 18.57 -14.17
CA SER A 262 -4.34 19.45 -13.04
C SER A 262 -3.04 19.83 -12.33
N THR A 263 -2.73 21.12 -12.28
CA THR A 263 -1.58 21.63 -11.51
C THR A 263 -1.97 21.98 -10.08
N ARG A 264 -0.99 21.91 -9.17
CA ARG A 264 -1.20 22.32 -7.77
C ARG A 264 -1.69 23.77 -7.65
N ALA A 265 -1.09 24.70 -8.40
CA ALA A 265 -1.40 26.12 -8.34
C ALA A 265 -2.84 26.41 -8.79
N GLU A 266 -3.31 25.75 -9.85
CA GLU A 266 -4.70 25.87 -10.31
C GLU A 266 -5.68 25.39 -9.25
N LEU A 267 -5.43 24.22 -8.64
CA LEU A 267 -6.31 23.68 -7.60
C LEU A 267 -6.32 24.55 -6.35
N GLU A 268 -5.17 25.10 -5.95
CA GLU A 268 -5.07 26.04 -4.83
C GLU A 268 -5.85 27.34 -5.07
N SER A 269 -5.84 27.85 -6.30
CA SER A 269 -6.59 29.08 -6.67
C SER A 269 -8.12 28.91 -6.62
N GLN A 270 -8.59 27.67 -6.73
CA GLN A 270 -10.00 27.30 -6.76
C GLN A 270 -10.57 26.86 -5.40
N VAL A 271 -9.74 26.83 -4.34
CA VAL A 271 -10.20 26.46 -3.00
C VAL A 271 -11.17 27.52 -2.47
N GLN A 272 -12.39 27.10 -2.13
CA GLN A 272 -13.40 27.99 -1.55
C GLN A 272 -13.70 27.60 -0.10
N LYS A 273 -13.93 28.61 0.75
CA LYS A 273 -14.35 28.42 2.14
C LYS A 273 -15.85 28.09 2.15
N SER A 274 -16.15 26.79 2.28
CA SER A 274 -17.45 26.15 2.56
C SER A 274 -18.72 26.98 2.28
N GLY A 275 -19.52 26.54 1.31
CA GLY A 275 -20.89 27.03 1.14
C GLY A 275 -21.84 25.87 0.82
N LYS A 276 -22.93 25.75 1.59
CA LYS A 276 -24.08 24.85 1.37
C LYS A 276 -23.87 23.35 1.63
N ALA A 277 -25.00 22.65 1.72
CA ALA A 277 -25.07 21.20 1.83
C ALA A 277 -24.48 20.53 0.57
N TRP A 278 -23.64 19.54 0.78
CA TRP A 278 -22.97 18.79 -0.28
C TRP A 278 -23.69 17.47 -0.55
N TYR A 279 -23.46 16.90 -1.74
CA TYR A 279 -24.00 15.58 -2.12
C TYR A 279 -22.93 14.63 -2.62
N ARG A 280 -22.00 15.11 -3.47
CA ARG A 280 -20.93 14.30 -4.03
C ARG A 280 -19.57 14.83 -3.60
N ILE A 281 -18.70 13.91 -3.24
CA ILE A 281 -17.30 14.14 -2.86
C ILE A 281 -16.43 13.35 -3.83
N GLU A 282 -15.51 14.02 -4.52
CA GLU A 282 -14.58 13.42 -5.47
C GLU A 282 -13.15 13.83 -5.08
N PRO A 283 -12.28 12.90 -4.64
CA PRO A 283 -10.87 13.23 -4.49
C PRO A 283 -10.32 13.59 -5.86
N ILE A 284 -9.53 14.66 -5.97
CA ILE A 284 -8.97 15.12 -7.24
C ILE A 284 -7.44 15.15 -7.23
N ALA A 285 -6.83 15.37 -6.07
CA ALA A 285 -5.38 15.28 -5.91
C ALA A 285 -4.98 15.15 -4.43
N ALA A 286 -3.75 14.70 -4.20
CA ALA A 286 -3.12 14.76 -2.89
C ALA A 286 -1.68 15.29 -3.01
N LEU A 287 -1.29 16.16 -2.09
CA LEU A 287 0.09 16.57 -1.86
C LEU A 287 0.56 15.97 -0.53
N THR A 288 1.49 15.02 -0.58
CA THR A 288 2.26 14.59 0.59
C THR A 288 3.52 15.44 0.68
N HIS A 289 3.77 16.03 1.84
CA HIS A 289 4.84 17.00 2.04
C HIS A 289 5.24 17.08 3.53
N GLU A 290 6.18 17.95 3.90
CA GLU A 290 6.77 17.99 5.25
C GLU A 290 7.28 16.61 5.72
N ILE A 291 7.87 15.85 4.78
CA ILE A 291 8.38 14.51 5.06
C ILE A 291 9.63 14.64 5.94
N ASN A 292 9.58 14.06 7.13
CA ASN A 292 10.69 13.96 8.06
C ASN A 292 11.00 12.48 8.33
N LEU A 293 12.20 12.05 7.96
CA LEU A 293 12.70 10.67 8.07
C LEU A 293 13.32 10.33 9.43
N ALA A 294 13.49 11.32 10.30
CA ALA A 294 14.00 11.14 11.66
C ALA A 294 13.21 11.98 12.65
N PRO A 295 11.87 11.83 12.70
CA PRO A 295 11.06 12.51 13.70
C PRO A 295 11.39 11.95 15.09
N ARG A 296 11.13 12.73 16.14
CA ARG A 296 11.25 12.26 17.54
C ARG A 296 9.90 11.77 18.03
N LEU A 297 9.43 10.63 17.52
CA LEU A 297 8.12 10.10 17.85
C LEU A 297 8.15 9.40 19.22
N GLN A 298 7.10 9.58 20.01
CA GLN A 298 7.01 8.95 21.33
C GLN A 298 6.21 7.64 21.26
N ASN A 299 6.54 6.68 22.13
CA ASN A 299 5.77 5.43 22.23
C ASN A 299 4.28 5.66 22.49
N ALA A 300 3.97 6.65 23.31
CA ALA A 300 2.61 7.01 23.66
C ALA A 300 1.77 7.50 22.47
N ASP A 301 2.40 8.03 21.41
CA ASP A 301 1.68 8.51 20.22
C ASP A 301 0.99 7.36 19.48
N PHE A 302 1.48 6.13 19.64
CA PHE A 302 0.99 4.92 18.99
C PHE A 302 0.26 3.97 19.94
N SER A 303 -0.11 4.41 21.14
CA SER A 303 -0.84 3.55 22.06
C SER A 303 -2.28 3.32 21.58
N LEU A 304 -2.74 2.07 21.73
CA LEU A 304 -4.15 1.71 21.57
C LEU A 304 -4.93 1.82 22.90
N ASP A 305 -4.29 2.32 23.96
CA ASP A 305 -4.96 2.64 25.21
C ASP A 305 -5.89 3.85 25.04
N VAL A 306 -7.10 3.72 25.57
CA VAL A 306 -8.09 4.79 25.51
C VAL A 306 -7.67 5.94 26.44
N PRO A 307 -7.51 7.17 25.93
CA PRO A 307 -7.13 8.30 26.77
C PRO A 307 -8.21 8.61 27.83
N GLN A 308 -7.79 9.17 28.96
CA GLN A 308 -8.71 9.57 30.02
C GLN A 308 -9.80 10.51 29.49
N GLY A 309 -11.04 10.24 29.88
CA GLY A 309 -12.20 11.05 29.50
C GLY A 309 -12.85 10.68 28.16
N PHE A 310 -12.37 9.63 27.49
CA PHE A 310 -13.04 9.06 26.32
C PHE A 310 -13.94 7.88 26.70
N GLU A 311 -15.13 7.82 26.10
CA GLU A 311 -16.02 6.64 26.18
C GLU A 311 -15.60 5.61 25.12
N LEU A 312 -15.32 4.37 25.55
CA LEU A 312 -14.91 3.30 24.65
C LEU A 312 -16.11 2.56 24.04
N GLU A 313 -16.16 2.53 22.72
CA GLU A 313 -16.94 1.59 21.91
C GLU A 313 -16.00 0.58 21.26
N THR A 314 -16.33 -0.71 21.34
CA THR A 314 -15.59 -1.76 20.60
C THR A 314 -16.47 -2.29 19.48
N ILE A 315 -15.98 -2.18 18.24
CA ILE A 315 -16.64 -2.73 17.06
C ILE A 315 -15.97 -4.07 16.74
N ALA A 316 -16.79 -5.13 16.72
CA ALA A 316 -16.33 -6.45 16.33
C ALA A 316 -15.79 -6.42 14.89
N HIS A 317 -14.78 -7.25 14.62
CA HIS A 317 -14.27 -7.46 13.26
C HIS A 317 -15.42 -7.86 12.34
N PRO A 318 -15.75 -7.07 11.30
CA PRO A 318 -16.83 -7.43 10.40
C PRO A 318 -16.41 -8.67 9.61
N THR A 319 -17.20 -9.75 9.74
CA THR A 319 -16.97 -11.02 9.03
C THR A 319 -18.06 -11.26 7.98
N VAL A 320 -17.77 -12.16 7.04
CA VAL A 320 -18.78 -12.74 6.15
C VAL A 320 -19.20 -14.09 6.74
N THR A 321 -20.49 -14.33 6.90
CA THR A 321 -21.01 -15.64 7.35
C THR A 321 -21.07 -16.66 6.21
N GLU A 322 -21.22 -17.95 6.53
CA GLU A 322 -21.42 -18.99 5.52
C GLU A 322 -22.64 -18.68 4.64
N GLU A 323 -23.74 -18.25 5.25
CA GLU A 323 -24.97 -17.86 4.54
C GLU A 323 -24.74 -16.68 3.57
N GLU A 324 -23.98 -15.66 3.98
CA GLU A 324 -23.69 -14.50 3.12
C GLU A 324 -22.76 -14.87 1.96
N MET A 325 -21.79 -15.76 2.21
CA MET A 325 -20.94 -16.33 1.18
C MET A 325 -21.78 -17.11 0.15
N LEU A 326 -22.74 -17.93 0.60
CA LEU A 326 -23.65 -18.66 -0.29
C LEU A 326 -24.59 -17.74 -1.06
N ALA A 327 -25.11 -16.69 -0.42
CA ALA A 327 -25.94 -15.68 -1.08
C ALA A 327 -25.16 -14.97 -2.19
N PHE A 328 -23.88 -14.66 -1.93
CA PHE A 328 -22.98 -14.10 -2.93
C PHE A 328 -22.70 -15.07 -4.08
N LEU A 329 -22.37 -16.34 -3.81
CA LEU A 329 -22.19 -17.37 -4.84
C LEU A 329 -23.46 -17.53 -5.69
N LYS A 330 -24.64 -17.52 -5.07
CA LYS A 330 -25.94 -17.60 -5.76
C LYS A 330 -26.19 -16.42 -6.69
N ALA A 331 -25.86 -15.20 -6.24
CA ALA A 331 -26.03 -14.02 -7.06
C ALA A 331 -25.01 -14.01 -8.22
N ALA A 332 -23.76 -14.39 -7.95
CA ALA A 332 -22.69 -14.46 -8.95
C ALA A 332 -22.98 -15.50 -10.04
N VAL A 333 -23.35 -16.74 -9.67
CA VAL A 333 -23.68 -17.80 -10.63
C VAL A 333 -24.88 -17.43 -11.52
N ARG A 334 -25.86 -16.69 -10.98
CA ARG A 334 -27.00 -16.19 -11.77
C ARG A 334 -26.61 -15.07 -12.72
N PHE A 335 -25.73 -14.18 -12.29
CA PHE A 335 -25.17 -13.12 -13.14
C PHE A 335 -24.28 -13.67 -14.26
N HIS A 336 -23.71 -14.86 -14.04
CA HIS A 336 -22.92 -15.63 -14.99
C HIS A 336 -23.74 -16.75 -15.65
N ASP A 337 -24.98 -16.44 -16.04
CA ASP A 337 -25.86 -17.28 -16.88
C ASP A 337 -26.11 -18.71 -16.32
N GLY A 338 -26.09 -18.84 -14.99
CA GLY A 338 -26.35 -20.10 -14.29
C GLY A 338 -25.15 -21.05 -14.25
N GLN A 339 -23.94 -20.58 -14.58
CA GLN A 339 -22.72 -21.36 -14.52
C GLN A 339 -21.75 -20.79 -13.48
N PHE A 340 -21.11 -21.68 -12.71
CA PHE A 340 -20.06 -21.26 -11.79
C PHE A 340 -18.79 -20.92 -12.59
N ALA A 341 -18.14 -19.81 -12.24
CA ALA A 341 -16.96 -19.32 -12.93
C ALA A 341 -15.76 -20.27 -12.76
N ASP A 342 -14.74 -20.12 -13.60
CA ASP A 342 -13.55 -20.97 -13.53
C ASP A 342 -12.67 -20.71 -12.31
N SER A 343 -12.79 -19.51 -11.71
CA SER A 343 -11.98 -19.09 -10.58
C SER A 343 -12.87 -18.58 -9.43
N PRO A 344 -12.56 -18.94 -8.16
CA PRO A 344 -13.24 -18.41 -6.99
C PRO A 344 -13.00 -16.91 -6.79
N PHE A 345 -12.04 -16.32 -7.50
CA PHE A 345 -11.69 -14.91 -7.41
C PHE A 345 -12.13 -14.10 -8.63
N ALA A 346 -12.71 -14.76 -9.64
CA ALA A 346 -13.33 -14.14 -10.82
C ALA A 346 -14.76 -14.64 -11.00
N LEU A 347 -15.55 -14.63 -9.91
CA LEU A 347 -16.90 -15.21 -9.86
C LEU A 347 -17.95 -14.49 -10.73
N TYR A 348 -17.63 -13.29 -11.22
CA TYR A 348 -18.45 -12.52 -12.12
C TYR A 348 -17.56 -11.72 -13.07
N ASP A 349 -18.10 -11.36 -14.24
CA ASP A 349 -17.43 -10.44 -15.16
C ASP A 349 -17.47 -9.02 -14.57
N GLU A 350 -16.31 -8.53 -14.10
CA GLU A 350 -16.19 -7.20 -13.49
C GLU A 350 -16.52 -6.08 -14.48
N LYS A 351 -16.21 -6.23 -15.78
CA LYS A 351 -16.53 -5.21 -16.79
C LYS A 351 -18.03 -5.13 -17.00
N LYS A 352 -18.71 -6.27 -17.13
CA LYS A 352 -20.17 -6.36 -17.23
C LYS A 352 -20.83 -5.76 -15.98
N LEU A 353 -20.36 -6.15 -14.78
CA LEU A 353 -20.91 -5.65 -13.53
C LEU A 353 -20.70 -4.13 -13.38
N ASN A 354 -19.52 -3.60 -13.72
CA ASN A 354 -19.26 -2.16 -13.66
C ASN A 354 -20.17 -1.37 -14.60
N LEU A 355 -20.45 -1.87 -15.80
CA LEU A 355 -21.40 -1.25 -16.73
C LEU A 355 -22.80 -1.17 -16.11
N GLU A 356 -23.30 -2.28 -15.56
CA GLU A 356 -24.58 -2.35 -14.84
C GLU A 356 -24.60 -1.43 -13.61
N TRP A 357 -23.50 -1.38 -12.85
CA TRP A 357 -23.38 -0.55 -11.66
C TRP A 357 -23.55 0.95 -11.97
N THR A 358 -23.04 1.39 -13.14
CA THR A 358 -23.16 2.78 -13.59
C THR A 358 -24.50 3.11 -14.26
N ALA A 359 -25.29 2.10 -14.64
CA ALA A 359 -26.62 2.31 -15.21
C ALA A 359 -27.62 2.76 -14.13
N ASP A 360 -28.71 3.42 -14.57
CA ASP A 360 -29.86 3.69 -13.71
C ASP A 360 -30.39 2.38 -13.11
N GLU A 361 -30.78 2.41 -11.83
CA GLU A 361 -31.21 1.21 -11.09
C GLU A 361 -32.34 0.45 -11.80
N ASN A 362 -33.26 1.16 -12.45
CA ASN A 362 -34.37 0.60 -13.21
C ASN A 362 -33.97 0.00 -14.57
N ALA A 363 -32.78 0.33 -15.07
CA ALA A 363 -32.24 -0.18 -16.33
C ALA A 363 -31.37 -1.43 -16.14
N ARG A 364 -30.98 -1.74 -14.90
CA ARG A 364 -30.14 -2.89 -14.58
C ARG A 364 -30.87 -4.20 -14.72
N SER A 365 -30.14 -5.27 -15.06
CA SER A 365 -30.71 -6.61 -15.00
C SER A 365 -31.08 -7.00 -13.57
N LYS A 366 -32.08 -7.89 -13.41
CA LYS A 366 -32.50 -8.39 -12.10
C LYS A 366 -31.35 -9.10 -11.37
N GLU A 367 -30.54 -9.83 -12.11
CA GLU A 367 -29.38 -10.57 -11.63
C GLU A 367 -28.27 -9.62 -11.19
N ALA A 368 -28.03 -8.54 -11.94
CA ALA A 368 -27.09 -7.48 -11.55
C ALA A 368 -27.53 -6.82 -10.24
N ASN A 369 -28.80 -6.41 -10.14
CA ASN A 369 -29.35 -5.80 -8.92
C ASN A 369 -29.20 -6.74 -7.70
N ALA A 370 -29.44 -8.05 -7.86
CA ALA A 370 -29.26 -9.01 -6.78
C ALA A 370 -27.79 -9.12 -6.34
N LEU A 371 -26.84 -9.17 -7.28
CA LEU A 371 -25.40 -9.22 -6.97
C LEU A 371 -24.91 -7.93 -6.32
N ILE A 372 -25.29 -6.77 -6.86
CA ILE A 372 -24.98 -5.45 -6.32
C ILE A 372 -25.48 -5.33 -4.88
N ALA A 373 -26.74 -5.72 -4.60
CA ALA A 373 -27.30 -5.65 -3.26
C ALA A 373 -26.51 -6.46 -2.22
N VAL A 374 -26.02 -7.66 -2.60
CA VAL A 374 -25.17 -8.47 -1.71
C VAL A 374 -23.80 -7.80 -1.49
N ILE A 375 -23.18 -7.32 -2.57
CA ILE A 375 -21.87 -6.62 -2.49
C ILE A 375 -22.01 -5.37 -1.63
N ASP A 376 -23.06 -4.57 -1.81
CA ASP A 376 -23.32 -3.36 -1.04
C ASP A 376 -23.56 -3.67 0.44
N LYS A 377 -24.39 -4.67 0.76
CA LYS A 377 -24.59 -5.12 2.14
C LYS A 377 -23.27 -5.46 2.84
N ILE A 378 -22.33 -6.08 2.11
CA ILE A 378 -21.00 -6.43 2.63
C ILE A 378 -20.11 -5.19 2.76
N ARG A 379 -20.09 -4.32 1.73
CA ARG A 379 -19.31 -3.07 1.73
C ARG A 379 -19.77 -2.06 2.78
N TYR A 380 -21.06 -1.99 3.10
CA TYR A 380 -21.59 -1.14 4.18
C TYR A 380 -20.99 -1.50 5.55
N ARG A 381 -20.51 -2.74 5.72
CA ARG A 381 -19.77 -3.19 6.92
C ARG A 381 -18.25 -3.01 6.77
N GLN A 382 -17.81 -2.19 5.82
CA GLN A 382 -16.39 -1.91 5.51
C GLN A 382 -15.59 -3.14 5.06
N ILE A 383 -16.26 -4.15 4.51
CA ILE A 383 -15.62 -5.30 3.88
C ILE A 383 -15.50 -5.03 2.38
N TYR A 384 -14.30 -4.63 1.94
CA TYR A 384 -14.04 -4.25 0.53
C TYR A 384 -13.54 -5.41 -0.35
N GLN A 385 -13.40 -6.62 0.22
CA GLN A 385 -13.02 -7.83 -0.51
C GLN A 385 -14.27 -8.59 -0.99
N PRO A 386 -14.16 -9.42 -2.05
CA PRO A 386 -15.23 -10.34 -2.43
C PRO A 386 -15.65 -11.22 -1.25
N ALA A 387 -16.96 -11.48 -1.12
CA ALA A 387 -17.54 -12.18 0.03
C ALA A 387 -16.84 -13.52 0.30
N LEU A 388 -16.61 -14.30 -0.76
CA LEU A 388 -15.93 -15.59 -0.67
C LEU A 388 -14.50 -15.45 -0.13
N LYS A 389 -13.72 -14.50 -0.66
CA LYS A 389 -12.33 -14.26 -0.22
C LYS A 389 -12.29 -13.87 1.25
N ARG A 390 -13.20 -13.00 1.68
CA ARG A 390 -13.30 -12.59 3.09
C ARG A 390 -13.72 -13.75 3.99
N PHE A 391 -14.72 -14.53 3.58
CA PHE A 391 -15.19 -15.71 4.31
C PHE A 391 -14.04 -16.70 4.56
N ILE A 392 -13.24 -17.00 3.52
CA ILE A 392 -12.06 -17.87 3.63
C ILE A 392 -11.07 -17.31 4.65
N SER A 393 -10.72 -16.02 4.53
CA SER A 393 -9.76 -15.37 5.43
C SER A 393 -10.19 -15.36 6.90
N ASP A 394 -11.50 -15.25 7.17
CA ASP A 394 -12.00 -15.11 8.55
C ASP A 394 -12.34 -16.46 9.18
N ASN A 395 -12.93 -17.39 8.42
CA ASN A 395 -13.61 -18.56 8.97
C ASN A 395 -12.98 -19.90 8.59
N VAL A 396 -12.03 -19.93 7.65
CA VAL A 396 -11.49 -21.19 7.09
C VAL A 396 -10.05 -21.42 7.58
N VAL A 397 -9.74 -22.67 7.93
CA VAL A 397 -8.37 -23.09 8.28
C VAL A 397 -7.45 -22.78 7.09
N PRO A 398 -6.30 -22.10 7.28
CA PRO A 398 -5.37 -21.82 6.20
C PRO A 398 -5.10 -23.06 5.34
N ASP A 399 -5.02 -22.89 4.03
CA ASP A 399 -4.75 -23.95 3.05
C ASP A 399 -5.76 -25.10 2.96
N SER A 400 -6.89 -25.05 3.68
CA SER A 400 -7.97 -26.06 3.58
C SER A 400 -9.01 -25.76 2.50
N PHE A 401 -9.10 -24.52 2.00
CA PHE A 401 -10.07 -24.16 0.97
C PHE A 401 -9.65 -24.70 -0.40
N ARG A 402 -10.59 -25.29 -1.14
CA ARG A 402 -10.41 -25.66 -2.55
C ARG A 402 -11.67 -25.34 -3.34
N TYR A 403 -11.49 -24.83 -4.55
CA TYR A 403 -12.56 -24.52 -5.49
C TYR A 403 -12.45 -25.43 -6.71
N VAL A 404 -13.55 -26.07 -7.08
CA VAL A 404 -13.69 -26.97 -8.24
C VAL A 404 -14.96 -26.68 -9.03
N GLY A 405 -15.56 -25.50 -8.83
CA GLY A 405 -16.83 -25.12 -9.45
C GLY A 405 -16.77 -24.83 -10.94
N SER A 406 -15.58 -24.79 -11.55
CA SER A 406 -15.42 -24.55 -12.99
C SER A 406 -16.33 -25.49 -13.79
N GLY A 407 -17.18 -24.89 -14.64
CA GLY A 407 -18.08 -25.64 -15.50
C GLY A 407 -19.37 -26.15 -14.84
N VAL A 408 -19.47 -26.15 -13.50
CA VAL A 408 -20.65 -26.63 -12.77
C VAL A 408 -21.85 -25.72 -13.07
N LYS A 409 -23.01 -26.32 -13.35
CA LYS A 409 -24.26 -25.58 -13.55
C LYS A 409 -25.04 -25.46 -12.25
N PHE A 410 -25.67 -24.31 -12.05
CA PHE A 410 -26.53 -24.07 -10.90
C PHE A 410 -27.69 -25.08 -10.87
N GLY A 411 -27.87 -25.74 -9.72
CA GLY A 411 -28.87 -26.79 -9.50
C GLY A 411 -28.37 -28.22 -9.66
N GLN A 412 -27.11 -28.44 -10.04
CA GLN A 412 -26.51 -29.78 -10.05
C GLN A 412 -26.14 -30.23 -8.62
N ALA A 413 -27.11 -30.82 -7.90
CA ALA A 413 -26.99 -31.17 -6.49
C ALA A 413 -25.86 -32.16 -6.14
N ASP A 414 -25.37 -32.93 -7.11
CA ASP A 414 -24.29 -33.91 -6.92
C ASP A 414 -22.92 -33.38 -7.40
N SER A 415 -22.87 -32.19 -8.01
CA SER A 415 -21.62 -31.56 -8.45
C SER A 415 -21.02 -30.73 -7.32
N LEU A 416 -19.78 -31.02 -6.93
CA LEU A 416 -19.04 -30.25 -5.93
C LEU A 416 -18.60 -28.89 -6.53
N VAL A 417 -18.74 -27.80 -5.77
CA VAL A 417 -18.30 -26.44 -6.16
C VAL A 417 -17.07 -26.03 -5.39
N CYS A 418 -17.08 -26.20 -4.06
CA CYS A 418 -15.91 -25.96 -3.22
C CYS A 418 -16.03 -26.75 -1.91
N TRP A 419 -14.91 -26.86 -1.20
CA TRP A 419 -14.88 -27.37 0.16
C TRP A 419 -13.87 -26.60 1.01
N TYR A 420 -14.02 -26.69 2.32
CA TYR A 420 -13.16 -26.04 3.30
C TYR A 420 -13.31 -26.66 4.68
N GLN A 421 -12.32 -26.45 5.53
CA GLN A 421 -12.38 -26.77 6.95
C GLN A 421 -12.66 -25.50 7.76
N THR A 422 -13.69 -25.52 8.61
CA THR A 422 -14.01 -24.37 9.46
C THR A 422 -12.98 -24.20 10.57
N ARG A 423 -12.57 -22.97 10.88
CA ARG A 423 -11.70 -22.69 12.04
C ARG A 423 -12.39 -23.05 13.36
N ILE A 424 -13.70 -22.84 13.41
CA ILE A 424 -14.51 -23.22 14.57
C ILE A 424 -14.90 -24.68 14.38
N GLY A 425 -14.43 -25.55 15.29
CA GLY A 425 -14.79 -26.97 15.31
C GLY A 425 -14.06 -27.85 14.31
N GLU A 426 -13.20 -27.29 13.45
CA GLU A 426 -12.34 -28.05 12.52
C GLU A 426 -13.11 -29.02 11.61
N THR A 427 -14.37 -28.69 11.30
CA THR A 427 -15.25 -29.55 10.49
C THR A 427 -15.09 -29.28 9.00
N TRP A 428 -15.03 -30.33 8.20
CA TRP A 428 -15.06 -30.23 6.74
C TRP A 428 -16.48 -29.94 6.24
N ARG A 429 -16.59 -28.94 5.36
CA ARG A 429 -17.82 -28.49 4.72
C ARG A 429 -17.63 -28.54 3.22
N ALA A 430 -18.62 -29.05 2.50
CA ALA A 430 -18.66 -29.11 1.04
C ALA A 430 -19.89 -28.37 0.52
N VAL A 431 -19.69 -27.50 -0.47
CA VAL A 431 -20.76 -26.76 -1.17
C VAL A 431 -20.98 -27.38 -2.54
N TYR A 432 -22.22 -27.70 -2.87
CA TYR A 432 -22.61 -28.35 -4.13
C TYR A 432 -23.23 -27.36 -5.13
N GLY A 433 -23.50 -27.80 -6.36
CA GLY A 433 -23.99 -26.97 -7.47
C GLY A 433 -25.39 -26.39 -7.23
N ASP A 434 -26.17 -26.97 -6.33
CA ASP A 434 -27.44 -26.42 -5.83
C ASP A 434 -27.27 -25.46 -4.63
N LEU A 435 -26.01 -25.21 -4.22
CA LEU A 435 -25.58 -24.46 -3.04
C LEU A 435 -25.97 -25.10 -1.69
N ALA A 436 -26.32 -26.38 -1.67
CA ALA A 436 -26.42 -27.11 -0.42
C ALA A 436 -25.01 -27.22 0.22
N VAL A 437 -24.95 -27.01 1.53
CA VAL A 437 -23.73 -27.23 2.30
C VAL A 437 -23.88 -28.49 3.14
N ARG A 438 -22.94 -29.43 2.97
CA ARG A 438 -22.92 -30.69 3.71
C ARG A 438 -21.67 -30.74 4.59
N THR A 439 -21.83 -31.27 5.80
CA THR A 439 -20.68 -31.70 6.59
C THR A 439 -20.19 -33.02 6.00
N VAL A 440 -18.90 -33.11 5.73
CA VAL A 440 -18.26 -34.27 5.11
C VAL A 440 -17.06 -34.70 5.93
N THR A 441 -16.55 -35.90 5.68
CA THR A 441 -15.24 -36.33 6.14
C THR A 441 -14.18 -36.03 5.08
N GLU A 442 -12.91 -36.13 5.46
CA GLU A 442 -11.81 -35.98 4.49
C GLU A 442 -11.89 -37.03 3.36
N ASP A 443 -12.30 -38.26 3.69
CA ASP A 443 -12.42 -39.38 2.75
C ASP A 443 -13.55 -39.19 1.71
N ASP A 444 -14.51 -38.29 1.97
CA ASP A 444 -15.60 -37.97 1.04
C ASP A 444 -15.15 -36.99 -0.06
N LEU A 445 -13.95 -36.42 0.03
CA LEU A 445 -13.46 -35.41 -0.90
C LEU A 445 -12.71 -36.05 -2.08
N PRO A 446 -12.86 -35.52 -3.31
CA PRO A 446 -12.37 -36.17 -4.54
C PRO A 446 -10.84 -36.24 -4.67
N PHE A 447 -10.10 -35.50 -3.84
CA PHE A 447 -8.64 -35.51 -3.79
C PHE A 447 -8.25 -35.47 -2.32
N GLY A 448 -7.36 -36.38 -1.87
CA GLY A 448 -6.83 -36.32 -0.50
C GLY A 448 -6.27 -34.92 -0.21
N VAL A 449 -6.51 -34.41 0.99
CA VAL A 449 -6.27 -32.98 1.33
C VAL A 449 -4.78 -32.60 1.32
N THR A 450 -3.90 -33.60 1.25
CA THR A 450 -2.44 -33.45 1.18
C THR A 450 -1.93 -33.27 -0.26
N GLN A 451 -1.83 -32.02 -0.72
CA GLN A 451 -0.89 -31.60 -1.77
C GLN A 451 -0.22 -30.29 -1.40
#